data_AF-A0A8I6SRW1-F1
#
_entry.id   AF-A0A8I6SRW1-F1
#
_cell.length_a   1.000
_cell.length_b   1.000
_cell.length_c   1.000
_cell.angle_alpha   90.00
_cell.angle_beta   90.00
_cell.angle_gamma   90.00
#
_symmetry.space_group_name_H-M   'P 1'
#
loop_
_entity.id
_entity.type
_entity.pdbx_description
1 polymer ?
#
loop_
_entity_poly.entity_id
_entity_poly.type
_entity_poly.pdbx_seq_one_letter_code
_entity_poly.pdbx_strand_id
1 'polypeptide(L)'
;MAESIISVMSGFRAIDLERLSYFESVFQRAKETTIDGDFLATNEQEEIRPEEPSRYTDFERIAAVGIFNEAIDKLAIIGADKPKVKPNCNFHPPKVRYYEKIRSRKLFDIDSTAVVDDGIIRTNKFQRERTLLEYILKLTRDELFENSSIECLTQYLNLEEKKIKEEHAICSTYGQYSRTIDALKSVAEESEHHTKSVLKEQTELSNSIEGELQESMFLYGIKLGYSRKWHEARLEQNTMKIQKEEGIVNGQLEEARAKMLNEDKIHKDIVLYLSMSIMKLNKDIENWKKRSEVDLTAKDNEIIEIRTKKSDEADKMRSMLRTYMRRRNSINDYLEVKRARLLAEEQRKWEMIAARRIQAWWRGTMVRWKLGEYAVKKKKKGKDKGNRKRKK
;
A
#
# COMPACT_ATOMS: atom_id res chain seq x y z
N MET A 1 4.42 -18.31 10.58
CA MET A 1 3.51 -18.22 11.74
C MET A 1 2.69 -19.50 11.94
N ALA A 2 2.00 -20.04 10.92
CA ALA A 2 1.21 -21.27 11.07
C ALA A 2 2.04 -22.50 11.48
N GLU A 3 3.24 -22.68 10.94
CA GLU A 3 4.13 -23.82 11.27
C GLU A 3 4.67 -23.75 12.71
N SER A 4 4.90 -22.55 13.25
CA SER A 4 5.37 -22.36 14.63
C SER A 4 4.27 -22.70 15.66
N ILE A 5 3.00 -22.42 15.33
CA ILE A 5 1.87 -22.75 16.20
C ILE A 5 1.62 -24.26 16.21
N ILE A 6 1.78 -24.93 15.06
CA ILE A 6 1.67 -26.39 14.95
C ILE A 6 2.74 -27.11 15.79
N SER A 7 3.98 -26.59 15.78
CA SER A 7 5.09 -27.15 16.58
C SER A 7 4.87 -27.01 18.09
N VAL A 8 4.29 -25.90 18.55
CA VAL A 8 3.97 -25.68 19.97
C VAL A 8 2.80 -26.57 20.41
N MET A 9 1.77 -26.74 19.56
CA MET A 9 0.65 -27.62 19.85
C MET A 9 1.02 -29.11 19.83
N SER A 10 1.98 -29.53 19.00
CA SER A 10 2.53 -30.90 19.05
C SER A 10 3.34 -31.14 20.31
N GLY A 11 4.08 -30.14 20.80
CA GLY A 11 4.81 -30.22 22.07
C GLY A 11 3.88 -30.36 23.28
N PHE A 12 2.80 -29.59 23.32
CA PHE A 12 1.78 -29.71 24.38
C PHE A 12 1.12 -31.10 24.42
N ARG A 13 0.80 -31.69 23.25
CA ARG A 13 0.26 -33.06 23.18
C ARG A 13 1.26 -34.14 23.63
N ALA A 14 2.55 -33.94 23.38
CA ALA A 14 3.58 -34.89 23.80
C ALA A 14 3.76 -34.88 25.34
N ILE A 15 3.70 -33.71 25.97
CA ILE A 15 3.81 -33.56 27.43
C ILE A 15 2.61 -34.21 28.16
N ASP A 16 1.40 -34.08 27.59
CA ASP A 16 0.20 -34.75 28.15
C ASP A 16 0.27 -36.28 28.02
N LEU A 17 0.87 -36.80 26.94
CA LEU A 17 1.08 -38.25 26.75
C LEU A 17 2.15 -38.81 27.70
N GLU A 18 3.24 -38.07 27.96
CA GLU A 18 4.25 -38.46 28.93
C GLU A 18 3.72 -38.42 30.37
N ARG A 19 2.89 -37.42 30.71
CA ARG A 19 2.21 -37.36 32.02
C ARG A 19 1.21 -38.50 32.21
N LEU A 20 0.45 -38.86 31.17
CA LEU A 20 -0.45 -40.01 31.19
C LEU A 20 0.33 -41.33 31.33
N SER A 21 1.42 -41.51 30.58
CA SER A 21 2.31 -42.66 30.68
C SER A 21 2.93 -42.79 32.08
N TYR A 22 3.40 -41.69 32.66
CA TYR A 22 3.95 -41.67 34.01
C TYR A 22 2.86 -42.01 35.06
N PHE A 23 1.68 -41.40 34.97
CA PHE A 23 0.56 -41.73 35.85
C PHE A 23 0.12 -43.19 35.72
N GLU A 24 0.07 -43.74 34.52
CA GLU A 24 -0.31 -45.12 34.26
C GLU A 24 0.76 -46.11 34.77
N SER A 25 2.05 -45.74 34.69
CA SER A 25 3.16 -46.50 35.28
C SER A 25 3.15 -46.50 36.80
N VAL A 26 2.83 -45.37 37.43
CA VAL A 26 2.71 -45.23 38.89
C VAL A 26 1.46 -45.98 39.38
N PHE A 27 0.37 -45.92 38.62
CA PHE A 27 -0.86 -46.65 38.92
C PHE A 27 -0.68 -48.17 38.78
N GLN A 28 0.07 -48.64 37.77
CA GLN A 28 0.42 -50.06 37.66
C GLN A 28 1.36 -50.52 38.76
N ARG A 29 2.36 -49.71 39.13
CA ARG A 29 3.27 -50.03 40.25
C ARG A 29 2.52 -50.06 41.59
N ALA A 30 1.52 -49.19 41.79
CA ALA A 30 0.61 -49.24 42.93
C ALA A 30 -0.30 -50.48 42.92
N LYS A 31 -0.75 -50.91 41.73
CA LYS A 31 -1.57 -52.11 41.56
C LYS A 31 -0.78 -53.39 41.83
N GLU A 32 0.49 -53.45 41.41
CA GLU A 32 1.43 -54.54 41.70
C GLU A 32 1.77 -54.64 43.20
N THR A 33 1.79 -53.52 43.93
CA THR A 33 1.95 -53.54 45.40
C THR A 33 0.67 -53.88 46.18
N THR A 34 -0.49 -53.99 45.51
CA THR A 34 -1.79 -54.26 46.17
C THR A 34 -2.33 -55.66 45.86
N ILE A 35 -1.48 -56.60 45.42
CA ILE A 35 -1.84 -58.01 45.25
C ILE A 35 -0.91 -58.86 46.12
N ASP A 36 -1.13 -58.78 47.43
CA ASP A 36 -1.07 -59.95 48.32
C ASP A 36 -2.50 -60.14 48.86
N GLY A 37 -3.43 -60.34 47.93
CA GLY A 37 -4.79 -60.78 48.20
C GLY A 37 -4.80 -62.30 48.37
N ASP A 38 -4.13 -62.79 49.40
CA ASP A 38 -4.23 -64.17 49.86
C ASP A 38 -3.82 -64.24 51.34
N PHE A 39 -4.69 -63.76 52.23
CA PHE A 39 -4.55 -64.03 53.66
C PHE A 39 -5.91 -64.26 54.34
N LEU A 40 -6.69 -65.16 53.75
CA LEU A 40 -7.69 -65.96 54.45
C LEU A 40 -7.50 -67.44 54.13
N ALA A 41 -6.24 -67.90 54.08
CA ALA A 41 -5.95 -69.30 54.34
C ALA A 41 -6.05 -69.49 55.85
N THR A 42 -7.26 -69.82 56.29
CA THR A 42 -7.47 -70.49 57.57
C THR A 42 -6.65 -71.77 57.51
N ASN A 43 -5.44 -71.72 58.09
CA ASN A 43 -4.67 -72.94 58.30
C ASN A 43 -5.53 -73.83 59.17
N GLU A 44 -5.96 -74.91 58.54
CA GLU A 44 -6.72 -76.01 59.10
C GLU A 44 -6.17 -76.31 60.49
N GLN A 45 -7.07 -76.16 61.45
CA GLN A 45 -6.88 -76.69 62.78
C GLN A 45 -6.66 -78.19 62.59
N GLU A 46 -5.44 -78.67 62.80
CA GLU A 46 -5.26 -80.03 63.30
C GLU A 46 -5.93 -80.06 64.67
N GLU A 47 -7.21 -80.39 64.63
CA GLU A 47 -8.06 -80.72 65.76
C GLU A 47 -7.49 -82.00 66.37
N ILE A 48 -6.46 -81.83 67.21
CA ILE A 48 -6.01 -82.86 68.12
C ILE A 48 -7.23 -83.21 68.97
N ARG A 49 -7.78 -84.40 68.70
CA ARG A 49 -8.79 -85.04 69.56
C ARG A 49 -8.36 -84.90 71.01
N PRO A 50 -9.23 -84.47 71.94
CA PRO A 50 -8.92 -84.62 73.35
C PRO A 50 -8.83 -86.12 73.60
N GLU A 51 -7.62 -86.65 73.76
CA GLU A 51 -7.42 -87.95 74.36
C GLU A 51 -8.15 -87.91 75.71
N GLU A 52 -9.03 -88.89 75.93
CA GLU A 52 -9.81 -89.01 77.16
C GLU A 52 -8.91 -88.79 78.37
N PRO A 53 -9.34 -87.99 79.37
CA PRO A 53 -8.48 -87.69 80.51
C PRO A 53 -8.11 -89.00 81.17
N SER A 54 -6.83 -89.36 81.06
CA SER A 54 -6.23 -90.42 81.87
C SER A 54 -6.50 -90.02 83.31
N ARG A 55 -7.55 -90.60 83.92
CA ARG A 55 -7.90 -90.32 85.31
C ARG A 55 -6.64 -90.53 86.12
N TYR A 56 -6.15 -89.45 86.73
CA TYR A 56 -4.98 -89.51 87.59
C TYR A 56 -5.15 -90.65 88.58
N THR A 57 -4.12 -91.48 88.73
CA THR A 57 -4.17 -92.53 89.75
C THR A 57 -4.32 -91.88 91.12
N ASP A 58 -4.97 -92.56 92.07
CA ASP A 58 -5.30 -91.98 93.38
C ASP A 58 -4.07 -91.40 94.09
N PHE A 59 -2.88 -91.99 93.86
CA PHE A 59 -1.60 -91.49 94.38
C PHE A 59 -1.17 -90.17 93.70
N GLU A 60 -1.24 -90.08 92.37
CA GLU A 60 -0.91 -88.87 91.62
C GLU A 60 -1.86 -87.72 91.97
N ARG A 61 -3.14 -88.01 92.17
CA ARG A 61 -4.15 -87.03 92.60
C ARG A 61 -3.81 -86.45 93.97
N ILE A 62 -3.52 -87.30 94.96
CA ILE A 62 -3.18 -86.85 96.32
C ILE A 62 -1.86 -86.07 96.34
N ALA A 63 -0.86 -86.53 95.59
CA ALA A 63 0.41 -85.84 95.47
C ALA A 63 0.25 -84.46 94.81
N ALA A 64 -0.49 -84.36 93.70
CA ALA A 64 -0.73 -83.10 93.00
C ALA A 64 -1.61 -82.13 93.81
N VAL A 65 -2.63 -82.62 94.54
CA VAL A 65 -3.41 -81.80 95.48
C VAL A 65 -2.53 -81.28 96.63
N GLY A 66 -1.61 -82.09 97.14
CA GLY A 66 -0.62 -81.67 98.14
C GLY A 66 0.28 -80.55 97.63
N ILE A 67 0.81 -80.69 96.41
CA ILE A 67 1.63 -79.68 95.75
C ILE A 67 0.84 -78.40 95.48
N PHE A 68 -0.42 -78.51 95.02
CA PHE A 68 -1.26 -77.34 94.79
C PHE A 68 -1.61 -76.61 96.09
N ASN A 69 -1.88 -77.31 97.18
CA ASN A 69 -2.09 -76.66 98.48
C ASN A 69 -0.84 -75.94 98.96
N GLU A 70 0.34 -76.56 98.87
CA GLU A 70 1.59 -75.90 99.21
C GLU A 70 1.88 -74.68 98.32
N ALA A 71 1.57 -74.77 97.02
CA ALA A 71 1.72 -73.67 96.07
C ALA A 71 0.72 -72.52 96.33
N ILE A 72 -0.53 -72.85 96.63
CA ILE A 72 -1.57 -71.87 97.00
C ILE A 72 -1.19 -71.16 98.30
N ASP A 73 -0.68 -71.90 99.30
CA ASP A 73 -0.25 -71.33 100.58
C ASP A 73 0.98 -70.43 100.40
N LYS A 74 1.97 -70.86 99.60
CA LYS A 74 3.12 -70.03 99.23
C LYS A 74 2.70 -68.77 98.48
N LEU A 75 1.77 -68.89 97.52
CA LEU A 75 1.19 -67.75 96.82
C LEU A 75 0.43 -66.85 97.78
N ALA A 76 -0.33 -67.38 98.74
CA ALA A 76 -1.05 -66.60 99.76
C ALA A 76 -0.09 -65.80 100.65
N ILE A 77 1.05 -66.38 101.04
CA ILE A 77 2.11 -65.73 101.82
C ILE A 77 2.77 -64.59 101.01
N ILE A 78 3.12 -64.83 99.74
CA ILE A 78 3.88 -63.88 98.88
C ILE A 78 3.20 -62.52 98.68
N GLY A 79 1.93 -62.36 99.01
CA GLY A 79 1.39 -61.01 99.16
C GLY A 79 0.22 -60.91 100.10
N ALA A 80 0.40 -61.48 101.29
CA ALA A 80 -0.30 -61.04 102.49
C ALA A 80 -0.13 -59.51 102.72
N ASP A 81 1.01 -58.95 102.31
CA ASP A 81 1.36 -57.53 102.46
C ASP A 81 0.88 -56.60 101.32
N LYS A 82 0.06 -57.09 100.38
CA LYS A 82 -0.33 -56.35 99.17
C LYS A 82 -1.86 -56.29 99.00
N PRO A 83 -2.42 -55.22 98.39
CA PRO A 83 -3.86 -55.04 98.28
C PRO A 83 -4.54 -56.19 97.53
N LYS A 84 -5.72 -56.61 98.00
CA LYS A 84 -6.52 -57.64 97.32
C LYS A 84 -7.14 -57.04 96.05
N VAL A 85 -6.55 -57.37 94.90
CA VAL A 85 -7.09 -56.95 93.60
C VAL A 85 -7.99 -58.08 93.08
N LYS A 86 -9.24 -57.77 92.73
CA LYS A 86 -10.14 -58.73 92.08
C LYS A 86 -9.44 -59.28 90.82
N PRO A 87 -9.34 -60.61 90.64
CA PRO A 87 -8.79 -61.17 89.41
C PRO A 87 -9.66 -60.67 88.26
N ASN A 88 -9.05 -59.90 87.37
CA ASN A 88 -9.76 -59.37 86.23
C ASN A 88 -9.72 -60.42 85.12
N CYS A 89 -10.68 -61.33 85.16
CA CYS A 89 -10.94 -62.31 84.11
C CYS A 89 -11.58 -61.62 82.90
N ASN A 90 -10.93 -60.57 82.36
CA ASN A 90 -11.43 -59.86 81.18
C ASN A 90 -11.19 -60.71 79.93
N PHE A 91 -12.11 -61.63 79.69
CA PHE A 91 -12.20 -62.47 78.48
C PHE A 91 -12.87 -61.75 77.31
N HIS A 92 -12.68 -60.43 77.21
CA HIS A 92 -13.32 -59.66 76.15
C HIS A 92 -12.58 -59.80 74.81
N PRO A 93 -13.27 -59.77 73.67
CA PRO A 93 -12.64 -59.81 72.35
C PRO A 93 -11.58 -58.69 72.19
N PRO A 94 -10.53 -58.89 71.37
CA PRO A 94 -9.46 -57.91 71.15
C PRO A 94 -9.99 -56.49 70.84
N LYS A 95 -11.07 -56.40 70.07
CA LYS A 95 -11.76 -55.13 69.78
C LYS A 95 -12.08 -54.36 71.05
N VAL A 96 -12.63 -55.00 72.08
CA VAL A 96 -13.01 -54.38 73.36
C VAL A 96 -11.79 -54.12 74.26
N ARG A 97 -10.81 -55.04 74.30
CA ARG A 97 -9.57 -54.89 75.09
C ARG A 97 -8.75 -53.67 74.68
N TYR A 98 -8.71 -53.35 73.39
CA TYR A 98 -7.89 -52.27 72.86
C TYR A 98 -8.71 -51.01 72.50
N TYR A 99 -10.00 -51.08 72.15
CA TYR A 99 -10.78 -49.86 71.83
C TYR A 99 -10.81 -48.85 72.97
N GLU A 100 -10.97 -49.32 74.21
CA GLU A 100 -11.16 -48.45 75.38
C GLU A 100 -9.87 -47.71 75.75
N LYS A 101 -8.71 -48.38 75.64
CA LYS A 101 -7.38 -47.78 75.82
C LYS A 101 -6.97 -46.86 74.68
N ILE A 102 -7.45 -47.11 73.46
CA ILE A 102 -7.21 -46.24 72.31
C ILE A 102 -8.06 -44.96 72.42
N ARG A 103 -9.29 -45.03 72.96
CA ARG A 103 -10.11 -43.83 73.23
C ARG A 103 -9.58 -42.95 74.35
N SER A 104 -8.95 -43.53 75.39
CA SER A 104 -8.41 -42.76 76.51
C SER A 104 -7.12 -42.01 76.17
N ARG A 105 -6.39 -42.42 75.13
CA ARG A 105 -5.38 -41.57 74.48
C ARG A 105 -6.09 -40.70 73.47
N LYS A 106 -6.73 -39.63 73.92
CA LYS A 106 -6.97 -38.50 73.04
C LYS A 106 -5.62 -38.17 72.41
N LEU A 107 -5.53 -38.26 71.09
CA LEU A 107 -4.30 -38.00 70.33
C LEU A 107 -3.80 -36.55 70.46
N PHE A 108 -4.48 -35.72 71.26
CA PHE A 108 -4.17 -34.32 71.56
C PHE A 108 -4.68 -33.96 72.97
N ASP A 109 -4.00 -34.41 74.03
CA ASP A 109 -4.07 -33.76 75.35
C ASP A 109 -2.63 -33.72 75.89
N ILE A 110 -1.97 -32.57 75.73
CA ILE A 110 -0.59 -32.28 76.16
C ILE A 110 -0.45 -32.28 77.70
N ASP A 111 -1.56 -32.26 78.45
CA ASP A 111 -1.59 -32.10 79.91
C ASP A 111 -2.01 -33.34 80.72
N SER A 112 -2.21 -34.50 80.11
CA SER A 112 -2.49 -35.76 80.85
C SER A 112 -1.24 -36.61 81.08
N THR A 113 -0.12 -35.98 81.46
CA THR A 113 0.99 -36.65 82.14
C THR A 113 0.67 -36.79 83.63
N ALA A 114 -0.44 -37.46 83.97
CA ALA A 114 -0.47 -38.15 85.24
C ALA A 114 0.54 -39.29 85.07
N VAL A 115 1.78 -39.05 85.52
CA VAL A 115 2.81 -40.08 85.69
C VAL A 115 2.24 -41.07 86.69
N VAL A 116 1.44 -42.02 86.22
CA VAL A 116 1.07 -43.19 87.00
C VAL A 116 2.38 -43.89 87.22
N ASP A 117 2.87 -43.82 88.46
CA ASP A 117 4.14 -44.40 88.87
C ASP A 117 4.24 -45.83 88.33
N ASP A 118 5.27 -46.05 87.52
CA ASP A 118 5.51 -47.30 86.81
C ASP A 118 5.65 -48.47 87.81
N GLY A 119 6.06 -48.15 89.06
CA GLY A 119 6.06 -49.06 90.20
C GLY A 119 4.65 -49.50 90.63
N ILE A 120 3.66 -48.60 90.62
CA ILE A 120 2.26 -48.89 90.96
C ILE A 120 1.60 -49.76 89.87
N ILE A 121 1.92 -49.55 88.59
CA ILE A 121 1.39 -50.37 87.49
C ILE A 121 1.93 -51.79 87.57
N ARG A 122 3.24 -51.94 87.77
CA ARG A 122 3.91 -53.26 87.87
C ARG A 122 3.44 -54.04 89.10
N THR A 123 3.31 -53.38 90.25
CA THR A 123 2.81 -54.03 91.48
C THR A 123 1.36 -54.46 91.34
N ASN A 124 0.50 -53.67 90.71
CA ASN A 124 -0.87 -54.05 90.41
C ASN A 124 -0.98 -55.17 89.37
N LYS A 125 -0.13 -55.17 88.33
CA LYS A 125 -0.05 -56.27 87.36
C LYS A 125 0.35 -57.58 88.04
N PHE A 126 1.44 -57.56 88.79
CA PHE A 126 1.93 -58.71 89.56
C PHE A 126 0.86 -59.25 90.51
N GLN A 127 0.17 -58.36 91.24
CA GLN A 127 -0.86 -58.77 92.19
C GLN A 127 -2.09 -59.35 91.49
N ARG A 128 -2.47 -58.85 90.31
CA ARG A 128 -3.55 -59.42 89.47
C ARG A 128 -3.19 -60.80 88.94
N GLU A 129 -1.96 -60.98 88.47
CA GLU A 129 -1.47 -62.26 87.96
C GLU A 129 -1.36 -63.28 89.08
N ARG A 130 -0.90 -62.85 90.26
CA ARG A 130 -0.85 -63.68 91.46
C ARG A 130 -2.24 -64.14 91.90
N THR A 131 -3.23 -63.23 92.00
CA THR A 131 -4.60 -63.60 92.42
C THR A 131 -5.31 -64.44 91.38
N LEU A 132 -5.03 -64.24 90.10
CA LEU A 132 -5.52 -65.09 89.01
C LEU A 132 -4.92 -66.49 89.10
N LEU A 133 -3.61 -66.61 89.31
CA LEU A 133 -2.92 -67.89 89.49
C LEU A 133 -3.45 -68.63 90.73
N GLU A 134 -3.62 -67.93 91.86
CA GLU A 134 -4.23 -68.50 93.07
C GLU A 134 -5.65 -69.01 92.81
N TYR A 135 -6.46 -68.28 92.04
CA TYR A 135 -7.82 -68.67 91.67
C TYR A 135 -7.86 -69.90 90.75
N ILE A 136 -7.00 -69.93 89.71
CA ILE A 136 -6.92 -71.06 88.78
C ILE A 136 -6.39 -72.31 89.50
N LEU A 137 -5.39 -72.18 90.37
CA LEU A 137 -4.86 -73.30 91.14
C LEU A 137 -5.88 -73.83 92.15
N LYS A 138 -6.70 -72.97 92.77
CA LYS A 138 -7.83 -73.40 93.61
C LYS A 138 -8.87 -74.18 92.81
N LEU A 139 -9.29 -73.64 91.67
CA LEU A 139 -10.23 -74.33 90.77
C LEU A 139 -9.69 -75.67 90.27
N THR A 140 -8.41 -75.70 89.86
CA THR A 140 -7.74 -76.92 89.38
C THR A 140 -7.59 -77.95 90.49
N ARG A 141 -7.27 -77.52 91.72
CA ARG A 141 -7.21 -78.39 92.90
C ARG A 141 -8.58 -78.99 93.21
N ASP A 142 -9.63 -78.17 93.21
CA ASP A 142 -10.99 -78.60 93.53
C ASP A 142 -11.52 -79.55 92.44
N GLU A 143 -11.27 -79.27 91.16
CA GLU A 143 -11.59 -80.16 90.04
C GLU A 143 -10.79 -81.47 90.09
N LEU A 144 -9.52 -81.40 90.48
CA LEU A 144 -8.67 -82.58 90.64
C LEU A 144 -9.14 -83.45 91.81
N PHE A 145 -9.63 -82.84 92.90
CA PHE A 145 -10.18 -83.53 94.07
C PHE A 145 -11.54 -84.20 93.76
N GLU A 146 -12.43 -83.51 93.04
CA GLU A 146 -13.80 -83.98 92.79
C GLU A 146 -13.93 -84.87 91.54
N ASN A 147 -13.25 -84.51 90.45
CA ASN A 147 -13.48 -85.11 89.12
C ASN A 147 -12.25 -85.85 88.56
N SER A 148 -11.11 -85.82 89.27
CA SER A 148 -9.82 -86.38 88.80
C SER A 148 -9.42 -85.87 87.40
N SER A 149 -9.75 -84.62 87.10
CA SER A 149 -9.55 -83.94 85.81
C SER A 149 -8.84 -82.61 86.01
N ILE A 150 -8.14 -82.13 84.97
CA ILE A 150 -7.41 -80.85 84.94
C ILE A 150 -7.92 -79.97 83.77
N GLU A 151 -9.18 -80.19 83.36
CA GLU A 151 -9.78 -79.54 82.20
C GLU A 151 -9.84 -78.01 82.36
N CYS A 152 -10.04 -77.49 83.57
CA CYS A 152 -10.04 -76.05 83.84
C CYS A 152 -8.70 -75.39 83.49
N LEU A 153 -7.58 -76.04 83.81
CA LEU A 153 -6.26 -75.52 83.48
C LEU A 153 -5.99 -75.63 81.97
N THR A 154 -6.39 -76.74 81.33
CA THR A 154 -6.27 -76.94 79.89
C THR A 154 -7.07 -75.91 79.10
N GLN A 155 -8.32 -75.64 79.48
CA GLN A 155 -9.15 -74.61 78.87
C GLN A 155 -8.58 -73.21 79.07
N TYR A 156 -8.05 -72.91 80.25
CA TYR A 156 -7.38 -71.63 80.51
C TYR A 156 -6.11 -71.45 79.65
N LEU A 157 -5.27 -72.50 79.54
CA LEU A 157 -4.07 -72.48 78.69
C LEU A 157 -4.43 -72.29 77.22
N ASN A 158 -5.43 -73.02 76.72
CA ASN A 158 -5.90 -72.88 75.33
C ASN A 158 -6.43 -71.46 75.04
N LEU A 159 -7.16 -70.86 75.99
CA LEU A 159 -7.63 -69.48 75.87
C LEU A 159 -6.47 -68.48 75.89
N GLU A 160 -5.45 -68.69 76.71
CA GLU A 160 -4.28 -67.80 76.77
C GLU A 160 -3.41 -67.92 75.52
N GLU A 161 -3.22 -69.14 75.01
CA GLU A 161 -2.53 -69.37 73.74
C GLU A 161 -3.26 -68.69 72.57
N LYS A 162 -4.60 -68.77 72.54
CA LYS A 162 -5.41 -68.05 71.54
C LYS A 162 -5.23 -66.54 71.64
N LYS A 163 -5.19 -65.97 72.84
CA LYS A 163 -4.91 -64.53 73.02
C LYS A 163 -3.54 -64.15 72.50
N ILE A 164 -2.50 -64.93 72.82
CA ILE A 164 -1.13 -64.66 72.37
C ILE A 164 -1.07 -64.70 70.84
N LYS A 165 -1.72 -65.67 70.20
CA LYS A 165 -1.82 -65.77 68.74
C LYS A 165 -2.54 -64.55 68.13
N GLU A 166 -3.67 -64.16 68.71
CA GLU A 166 -4.42 -62.95 68.28
C GLU A 166 -3.58 -61.68 68.42
N GLU A 167 -2.86 -61.51 69.54
CA GLU A 167 -1.97 -60.35 69.78
C GLU A 167 -0.79 -60.33 68.81
N HIS A 168 -0.18 -61.48 68.54
CA HIS A 168 0.90 -61.59 67.55
C HIS A 168 0.41 -61.26 66.13
N ALA A 169 -0.78 -61.71 65.75
CA ALA A 169 -1.39 -61.38 64.46
C ALA A 169 -1.64 -59.87 64.32
N ILE A 170 -2.13 -59.21 65.37
CA ILE A 170 -2.32 -57.75 65.40
C ILE A 170 -0.97 -57.02 65.29
N CYS A 171 0.06 -57.44 66.03
CA CYS A 171 1.39 -56.84 65.94
C CYS A 171 2.01 -57.00 64.54
N SER A 172 1.85 -58.18 63.92
CA SER A 172 2.36 -58.44 62.58
C SER A 172 1.69 -57.55 61.53
N THR A 173 0.35 -57.49 61.54
CA THR A 173 -0.43 -56.63 60.63
C THR A 173 -0.13 -55.14 60.84
N TYR A 174 0.00 -54.68 62.09
CA TYR A 174 0.43 -53.31 62.38
C TYR A 174 1.83 -53.01 61.83
N GLY A 175 2.77 -53.95 61.97
CA GLY A 175 4.11 -53.83 61.39
C GLY A 175 4.09 -53.69 59.87
N GLN A 176 3.23 -54.45 59.18
CA GLN A 176 3.00 -54.30 57.75
C GLN A 176 2.41 -52.93 57.40
N TYR A 177 1.37 -52.49 58.11
CA TYR A 177 0.78 -51.17 57.90
C TYR A 177 1.80 -50.03 58.10
N SER A 178 2.62 -50.09 59.14
CA SER A 178 3.66 -49.08 59.37
C SER A 178 4.63 -49.01 58.19
N ARG A 179 5.10 -50.16 57.70
CA ARG A 179 6.00 -50.20 56.52
C ARG A 179 5.34 -49.64 55.27
N THR A 180 4.07 -49.98 55.03
CA THR A 180 3.32 -49.43 53.87
C THR A 180 3.13 -47.92 53.98
N ILE A 181 2.85 -47.40 55.17
CA ILE A 181 2.69 -45.96 55.40
C ILE A 181 4.02 -45.24 55.16
N ASP A 182 5.14 -45.78 55.64
CA ASP A 182 6.45 -45.18 55.44
C ASP A 182 6.88 -45.22 53.96
N ALA A 183 6.59 -46.32 53.26
CA ALA A 183 6.81 -46.41 51.82
C ALA A 183 5.97 -45.38 51.04
N LEU A 184 4.68 -45.24 51.37
CA LEU A 184 3.79 -44.25 50.75
C LEU A 184 4.24 -42.81 51.02
N LYS A 185 4.75 -42.51 52.22
CA LYS A 185 5.33 -41.19 52.53
C LYS A 185 6.56 -40.90 51.68
N SER A 186 7.48 -41.86 51.54
CA SER A 186 8.67 -41.70 50.68
C SER A 186 8.27 -41.41 49.24
N VAL A 187 7.29 -42.17 48.70
CA VAL A 187 6.79 -41.94 47.32
C VAL A 187 6.12 -40.57 47.19
N ALA A 188 5.36 -40.13 48.21
CA ALA A 188 4.74 -38.81 48.20
C ALA A 188 5.80 -37.70 48.19
N GLU A 189 6.83 -37.79 49.02
CA GLU A 189 7.94 -36.83 49.07
C GLU A 189 8.75 -36.81 47.76
N GLU A 190 9.05 -37.97 47.17
CA GLU A 190 9.70 -38.08 45.87
C GLU A 190 8.85 -37.44 44.76
N SER A 191 7.53 -37.69 44.75
CA SER A 191 6.62 -37.10 43.78
C SER A 191 6.52 -35.57 43.93
N GLU A 192 6.55 -35.06 45.16
CA GLU A 192 6.54 -33.62 45.44
C GLU A 192 7.87 -32.98 45.00
N HIS A 193 9.00 -33.64 45.25
CA HIS A 193 10.30 -33.15 44.79
C HIS A 193 10.37 -33.13 43.26
N HIS A 194 9.91 -34.20 42.60
CA HIS A 194 9.91 -34.29 41.15
C HIS A 194 9.03 -33.20 40.52
N THR A 195 7.80 -33.03 41.02
CA THR A 195 6.89 -31.97 40.52
C THR A 195 7.44 -30.57 40.75
N LYS A 196 8.10 -30.29 41.89
CA LYS A 196 8.81 -29.02 42.12
C LYS A 196 9.98 -28.82 41.15
N SER A 197 10.74 -29.85 40.83
CA SER A 197 11.85 -29.77 39.85
C SER A 197 11.32 -29.44 38.46
N VAL A 198 10.30 -30.17 37.99
CA VAL A 198 9.67 -29.94 36.68
C VAL A 198 9.06 -28.54 36.60
N LEU A 199 8.42 -28.07 37.67
CA LEU A 199 7.90 -26.70 37.72
C LEU A 199 9.01 -25.66 37.57
N LYS A 200 10.16 -25.85 38.24
CA LYS A 200 11.31 -24.94 38.10
C LYS A 200 11.83 -24.92 36.66
N GLU A 201 12.07 -26.08 36.07
CA GLU A 201 12.53 -26.20 34.67
C GLU A 201 11.55 -25.52 33.70
N GLN A 202 10.24 -25.73 33.87
CA GLN A 202 9.22 -25.09 33.05
C GLN A 202 9.20 -23.56 33.24
N THR A 203 9.37 -23.07 34.47
CA THR A 203 9.45 -21.62 34.71
C THR A 203 10.70 -20.99 34.11
N GLU A 204 11.84 -21.68 34.15
CA GLU A 204 13.09 -21.21 33.52
C GLU A 204 12.94 -21.13 32.00
N LEU A 205 12.35 -22.17 31.38
CA LEU A 205 12.05 -22.16 29.95
C LEU A 205 11.07 -21.05 29.57
N SER A 206 10.00 -20.85 30.35
CA SER A 206 9.03 -19.77 30.13
C SER A 206 9.71 -18.40 30.15
N ASN A 207 10.59 -18.15 31.13
CA ASN A 207 11.33 -16.90 31.24
C ASN A 207 12.32 -16.70 30.08
N SER A 208 12.97 -17.78 29.63
CA SER A 208 13.88 -17.73 28.46
C SER A 208 13.12 -17.35 27.19
N ILE A 209 11.98 -17.99 26.93
CA ILE A 209 11.13 -17.70 25.77
C ILE A 209 10.59 -16.27 25.84
N GLU A 210 10.18 -15.80 27.02
CA GLU A 210 9.73 -14.42 27.20
C GLU A 210 10.86 -13.41 26.90
N GLY A 211 12.10 -13.71 27.34
CA GLY A 211 13.28 -12.90 27.01
C GLY A 211 13.55 -12.82 25.51
N GLU A 212 13.55 -13.96 24.81
CA GLU A 212 13.73 -14.01 23.35
C GLU A 212 12.63 -13.23 22.60
N LEU A 213 11.39 -13.33 23.09
CA LEU A 213 10.26 -12.59 22.52
C LEU A 213 10.43 -11.08 22.71
N GLN A 214 10.80 -10.63 23.91
CA GLN A 214 11.04 -9.22 24.18
C GLN A 214 12.20 -8.66 23.35
N GLU A 215 13.30 -9.42 23.20
CA GLU A 215 14.43 -9.04 22.35
C GLU A 215 14.01 -8.93 20.88
N SER A 216 13.26 -9.92 20.38
CA SER A 216 12.73 -9.91 19.01
C SER A 216 11.79 -8.72 18.76
N MET A 217 10.90 -8.42 19.71
CA MET A 217 10.02 -7.24 19.65
C MET A 217 10.81 -5.93 19.62
N PHE A 218 11.85 -5.82 20.45
CA PHE A 218 12.73 -4.65 20.48
C PHE A 218 13.47 -4.48 19.15
N LEU A 219 14.08 -5.54 18.62
CA LEU A 219 14.76 -5.54 17.32
C LEU A 219 13.80 -5.17 16.18
N TYR A 220 12.57 -5.69 16.21
CA TYR A 220 11.55 -5.33 15.23
C TYR A 220 11.15 -3.87 15.34
N GLY A 221 11.02 -3.33 16.55
CA GLY A 221 10.79 -1.91 16.80
C GLY A 221 11.88 -1.03 16.19
N ILE A 222 13.15 -1.39 16.38
CA ILE A 222 14.29 -0.70 15.75
C ILE A 222 14.22 -0.79 14.23
N LYS A 223 14.02 -1.98 13.67
CA LYS A 223 13.93 -2.19 12.22
C LYS A 223 12.80 -1.37 11.60
N LEU A 224 11.64 -1.33 12.25
CA LEU A 224 10.50 -0.54 11.81
C LEU A 224 10.80 0.96 11.87
N GLY A 225 11.44 1.42 12.95
CA GLY A 225 11.88 2.81 13.10
C GLY A 225 12.90 3.23 12.04
N TYR A 226 13.88 2.37 11.75
CA TYR A 226 14.86 2.59 10.68
C TYR A 226 14.19 2.64 9.32
N SER A 227 13.35 1.66 9.00
CA SER A 227 12.61 1.59 7.73
C SER A 227 11.77 2.86 7.50
N ARG A 228 11.06 3.32 8.53
CA ARG A 228 10.27 4.56 8.47
C ARG A 228 11.13 5.77 8.14
N LYS A 229 12.21 5.99 8.91
CA LYS A 229 13.14 7.12 8.67
C LYS A 229 13.78 7.05 7.29
N TRP A 230 14.13 5.85 6.83
CA TRP A 230 14.68 5.63 5.49
C TRP A 230 13.67 5.99 4.40
N HIS A 231 12.42 5.56 4.55
CA HIS A 231 11.33 5.90 3.62
C HIS A 231 11.04 7.41 3.61
N GLU A 232 10.98 8.06 4.78
CA GLU A 232 10.78 9.50 4.91
C GLU A 232 11.90 10.29 4.22
N ALA A 233 13.17 9.97 4.51
CA ALA A 233 14.31 10.63 3.88
C ALA A 233 14.33 10.43 2.35
N ARG A 234 13.91 9.25 1.88
CA ARG A 234 13.83 8.98 0.43
C ARG A 234 12.68 9.73 -0.23
N LEU A 235 11.54 9.86 0.45
CA LEU A 235 10.43 10.68 -0.02
C LEU A 235 10.86 12.15 -0.11
N GLU A 236 11.49 12.69 0.93
CA GLU A 236 12.02 14.05 0.95
C GLU A 236 13.07 14.29 -0.15
N GLN A 237 13.99 13.35 -0.35
CA GLN A 237 14.96 13.46 -1.45
C GLN A 237 14.28 13.51 -2.81
N ASN A 238 13.26 12.67 -3.04
CA ASN A 238 12.54 12.63 -4.30
C ASN A 238 11.70 13.88 -4.52
N THR A 239 11.01 14.40 -3.49
CA THR A 239 10.25 15.64 -3.61
C THR A 239 11.16 16.82 -3.97
N MET A 240 12.35 16.91 -3.35
CA MET A 240 13.34 17.94 -3.68
C MET A 240 13.85 17.83 -5.12
N LYS A 241 14.08 16.61 -5.62
CA LYS A 241 14.48 16.40 -7.02
C LYS A 241 13.39 16.85 -7.99
N ILE A 242 12.14 16.44 -7.74
CA ILE A 242 10.98 16.82 -8.56
C ILE A 242 10.83 18.34 -8.56
N GLN A 243 10.85 18.99 -7.39
CA GLN A 243 10.73 20.45 -7.29
C GLN A 243 11.84 21.19 -8.05
N LYS A 244 13.07 20.66 -8.02
CA LYS A 244 14.19 21.22 -8.78
C LYS A 244 13.97 21.10 -10.29
N GLU A 245 13.56 19.93 -10.77
CA GLU A 245 13.29 19.68 -12.18
C GLU A 245 12.10 20.52 -12.67
N GLU A 246 11.01 20.56 -11.90
CA GLU A 246 9.86 21.43 -12.15
C GLU A 246 10.26 22.90 -12.18
N GLY A 247 11.14 23.35 -11.28
CA GLY A 247 11.68 24.70 -11.28
C GLY A 247 12.44 25.05 -12.55
N ILE A 248 13.25 24.12 -13.08
CA ILE A 248 13.97 24.29 -14.35
C ILE A 248 12.98 24.40 -15.52
N VAL A 249 12.02 23.49 -15.61
CA VAL A 249 11.01 23.47 -16.68
C VAL A 249 10.13 24.72 -16.63
N ASN A 250 9.72 25.15 -15.45
CA ASN A 250 8.96 26.40 -15.27
C ASN A 250 9.78 27.63 -15.66
N GLY A 251 11.07 27.67 -15.33
CA GLY A 251 11.97 28.73 -15.78
C GLY A 251 12.05 28.82 -17.32
N GLN A 252 12.20 27.66 -17.98
CA GLN A 252 12.21 27.58 -19.44
C GLN A 252 10.87 28.01 -20.06
N LEU A 253 9.75 27.64 -19.43
CA LEU A 253 8.41 28.03 -19.86
C LEU A 253 8.22 29.54 -19.78
N GLU A 254 8.63 30.17 -18.67
CA GLU A 254 8.54 31.62 -18.50
C GLU A 254 9.47 32.37 -19.48
N GLU A 255 10.68 31.87 -19.72
CA GLU A 255 11.57 32.43 -20.75
C GLU A 255 10.95 32.35 -22.15
N ALA A 256 10.36 31.21 -22.51
CA ALA A 256 9.66 31.03 -23.78
C ALA A 256 8.46 31.98 -23.90
N ARG A 257 7.65 32.12 -22.84
CA ARG A 257 6.53 33.06 -22.79
C ARG A 257 7.00 34.50 -22.99
N ALA A 258 8.07 34.91 -22.31
CA ALA A 258 8.64 36.25 -22.47
C ALA A 258 9.12 36.50 -23.90
N LYS A 259 9.77 35.52 -24.54
CA LYS A 259 10.18 35.59 -25.95
C LYS A 259 8.98 35.73 -26.88
N MET A 260 7.94 34.91 -26.70
CA MET A 260 6.72 34.99 -27.50
C MET A 260 6.03 36.36 -27.38
N LEU A 261 5.92 36.91 -26.17
CA LEU A 261 5.34 38.25 -25.96
C LEU A 261 6.17 39.34 -26.65
N ASN A 262 7.50 39.23 -26.60
CA ASN A 262 8.38 40.17 -27.29
C ASN A 262 8.27 40.06 -28.81
N GLU A 263 8.21 38.84 -29.35
CA GLU A 263 7.97 38.61 -30.78
C GLU A 263 6.63 39.17 -31.23
N ASP A 264 5.56 38.98 -30.47
CA ASP A 264 4.24 39.54 -30.76
C ASP A 264 4.27 41.08 -30.77
N LYS A 265 4.99 41.70 -29.83
CA LYS A 265 5.20 43.15 -29.81
C LYS A 265 5.95 43.65 -31.04
N ILE A 266 7.09 43.02 -31.37
CA ILE A 266 7.88 43.38 -32.55
C ILE A 266 7.06 43.18 -33.82
N HIS A 267 6.29 42.09 -33.91
CA HIS A 267 5.41 41.81 -35.04
C HIS A 267 4.37 42.93 -35.21
N LYS A 268 3.71 43.35 -34.13
CA LYS A 268 2.76 44.48 -34.15
C LYS A 268 3.42 45.77 -34.63
N ASP A 269 4.63 46.07 -34.16
CA ASP A 269 5.37 47.26 -34.57
C ASP A 269 5.75 47.21 -36.06
N ILE A 270 6.19 46.06 -36.56
CA ILE A 270 6.49 45.85 -37.99
C ILE A 270 5.23 46.02 -38.84
N VAL A 271 4.12 45.39 -38.45
CA VAL A 271 2.84 45.49 -39.17
C VAL A 271 2.37 46.94 -39.20
N LEU A 272 2.47 47.66 -38.09
CA LEU A 272 2.12 49.08 -38.01
C LEU A 272 3.01 49.92 -38.95
N TYR A 273 4.32 49.73 -38.91
CA TYR A 273 5.28 50.41 -39.78
C TYR A 273 4.97 50.16 -41.27
N LEU A 274 4.74 48.91 -41.65
CA LEU A 274 4.41 48.54 -43.03
C LEU A 274 3.08 49.16 -43.46
N SER A 275 2.05 49.14 -42.59
CA SER A 275 0.77 49.79 -42.85
C SER A 275 0.93 51.29 -43.08
N MET A 276 1.70 51.99 -42.23
CA MET A 276 1.98 53.41 -42.39
C MET A 276 2.74 53.71 -43.69
N SER A 277 3.71 52.86 -44.06
CA SER A 277 4.47 52.98 -45.31
C SER A 277 3.57 52.81 -46.53
N ILE A 278 2.71 51.78 -46.54
CA ILE A 278 1.71 51.54 -47.59
C ILE A 278 0.78 52.75 -47.72
N MET A 279 0.26 53.28 -46.60
CA MET A 279 -0.59 54.47 -46.61
C MET A 279 0.11 55.69 -47.22
N LYS A 280 1.40 55.91 -46.88
CA LYS A 280 2.20 57.00 -47.45
C LYS A 280 2.39 56.81 -48.96
N LEU A 281 2.80 55.63 -49.40
CA LEU A 281 2.98 55.32 -50.82
C LEU A 281 1.68 55.48 -51.61
N ASN A 282 0.55 55.02 -51.09
CA ASN A 282 -0.76 55.21 -51.72
C ASN A 282 -1.12 56.70 -51.84
N LYS A 283 -0.82 57.51 -50.82
CA LYS A 283 -1.01 58.97 -50.89
C LYS A 283 -0.12 59.62 -51.95
N ASP A 284 1.13 59.18 -52.07
CA ASP A 284 2.05 59.67 -53.09
C ASP A 284 1.58 59.27 -54.49
N ILE A 285 1.12 58.02 -54.69
CA ILE A 285 0.51 57.55 -55.95
C ILE A 285 -0.69 58.42 -56.32
N GLU A 286 -1.59 58.68 -55.36
CA GLU A 286 -2.78 59.51 -55.60
C GLU A 286 -2.39 60.95 -55.97
N ASN A 287 -1.36 61.51 -55.33
CA ASN A 287 -0.83 62.83 -55.67
C ASN A 287 -0.23 62.85 -57.09
N TRP A 288 0.55 61.83 -57.47
CA TRP A 288 1.12 61.71 -58.81
C TRP A 288 0.05 61.52 -59.88
N LYS A 289 -0.99 60.74 -59.59
CA LYS A 289 -2.14 60.55 -60.48
C LYS A 289 -2.86 61.87 -60.72
N LYS A 290 -3.16 62.63 -59.67
CA LYS A 290 -3.77 63.97 -59.79
C LYS A 290 -2.91 64.93 -60.61
N ARG A 291 -1.60 64.95 -60.37
CA ARG A 291 -0.66 65.78 -61.17
C ARG A 291 -0.69 65.37 -62.64
N SER A 292 -0.62 64.07 -62.92
CA SER A 292 -0.67 63.57 -64.29
C SER A 292 -2.00 63.90 -64.98
N GLU A 293 -3.13 63.83 -64.28
CA GLU A 293 -4.43 64.23 -64.83
C GLU A 293 -4.47 65.74 -65.14
N VAL A 294 -3.92 66.59 -64.28
CA VAL A 294 -3.78 68.03 -64.53
C VAL A 294 -2.87 68.30 -65.73
N ASP A 295 -1.73 67.63 -65.82
CA ASP A 295 -0.79 67.81 -66.93
C ASP A 295 -1.38 67.32 -68.26
N LEU A 296 -2.09 66.18 -68.25
CA LEU A 296 -2.80 65.65 -69.42
C LEU A 296 -3.89 66.61 -69.88
N THR A 297 -4.73 67.11 -68.97
CA THR A 297 -5.78 68.09 -69.31
C THR A 297 -5.18 69.40 -69.82
N ALA A 298 -4.06 69.87 -69.27
CA ALA A 298 -3.34 71.03 -69.78
C ALA A 298 -2.79 70.79 -71.20
N LYS A 299 -2.22 69.62 -71.46
CA LYS A 299 -1.72 69.24 -72.79
C LYS A 299 -2.84 69.06 -73.81
N ASP A 300 -3.97 68.47 -73.41
CA ASP A 300 -5.15 68.36 -74.27
C ASP A 300 -5.70 69.75 -74.62
N ASN A 301 -5.74 70.67 -73.65
CA ASN A 301 -6.11 72.07 -73.91
C ASN A 301 -5.14 72.77 -74.87
N GLU A 302 -3.83 72.58 -74.70
CA GLU A 302 -2.81 73.10 -75.63
C GLU A 302 -3.00 72.53 -77.05
N ILE A 303 -3.28 71.23 -77.18
CA ILE A 303 -3.59 70.59 -78.46
C ILE A 303 -4.84 71.20 -79.09
N ILE A 304 -5.90 71.41 -78.31
CA ILE A 304 -7.13 72.07 -78.78
C ILE A 304 -6.82 73.48 -79.26
N GLU A 305 -6.06 74.26 -78.49
CA GLU A 305 -5.68 75.64 -78.85
C GLU A 305 -4.83 75.69 -80.13
N ILE A 306 -3.87 74.78 -80.30
CA ILE A 306 -3.08 74.70 -81.53
C ILE A 306 -3.96 74.29 -82.71
N ARG A 307 -4.91 73.35 -82.52
CA ARG A 307 -5.85 72.94 -83.56
C ARG A 307 -6.77 74.09 -83.98
N THR A 308 -7.29 74.88 -83.03
CA THR A 308 -8.10 76.06 -83.34
C THR A 308 -7.29 77.11 -84.06
N LYS A 309 -6.09 77.47 -83.57
CA LYS A 309 -5.18 78.39 -84.27
C LYS A 309 -4.87 77.94 -85.70
N LYS A 310 -4.56 76.65 -85.90
CA LYS A 310 -4.33 76.08 -87.23
C LYS A 310 -5.56 76.19 -88.13
N SER A 311 -6.76 75.95 -87.58
CA SER A 311 -8.02 76.13 -88.32
C SER A 311 -8.23 77.59 -88.72
N ASP A 312 -8.04 78.52 -87.79
CA ASP A 312 -8.19 79.96 -88.01
C ASP A 312 -7.19 80.47 -89.07
N GLU A 313 -5.93 80.02 -89.01
CA GLU A 313 -4.91 80.33 -90.01
C GLU A 313 -5.26 79.77 -91.39
N ALA A 314 -5.77 78.53 -91.45
CA ALA A 314 -6.24 77.93 -92.69
C ALA A 314 -7.41 78.72 -93.28
N ASP A 315 -8.35 79.19 -92.47
CA ASP A 315 -9.47 80.01 -92.93
C ASP A 315 -9.05 81.41 -93.36
N LYS A 316 -8.12 82.05 -92.64
CA LYS A 316 -7.45 83.29 -93.09
C LYS A 316 -6.79 83.08 -94.44
N MET A 317 -6.00 82.01 -94.62
CA MET A 317 -5.35 81.69 -95.89
C MET A 317 -6.36 81.47 -97.01
N ARG A 318 -7.45 80.73 -96.77
CA ARG A 318 -8.55 80.56 -97.74
C ARG A 318 -9.20 81.90 -98.12
N SER A 319 -9.38 82.81 -97.17
CA SER A 319 -9.93 84.16 -97.44
C SER A 319 -8.97 85.01 -98.27
N MET A 320 -7.66 84.96 -97.96
CA MET A 320 -6.63 85.65 -98.74
C MET A 320 -6.53 85.09 -100.15
N LEU A 321 -6.60 83.76 -100.31
CA LEU A 321 -6.61 83.13 -101.62
C LEU A 321 -7.84 83.53 -102.43
N ARG A 322 -9.03 83.55 -101.81
CA ARG A 322 -10.27 84.05 -102.46
C ARG A 322 -10.13 85.50 -102.92
N THR A 323 -9.59 86.38 -102.08
CA THR A 323 -9.38 87.79 -102.45
C THR A 323 -8.31 87.97 -103.52
N TYR A 324 -7.22 87.19 -103.48
CA TYR A 324 -6.21 87.14 -104.53
C TYR A 324 -6.80 86.69 -105.86
N MET A 325 -7.54 85.57 -105.89
CA MET A 325 -8.20 85.06 -107.09
C MET A 325 -9.17 86.09 -107.67
N ARG A 326 -9.98 86.74 -106.82
CA ARG A 326 -10.86 87.84 -107.23
C ARG A 326 -10.08 88.99 -107.89
N ARG A 327 -9.00 89.48 -107.25
CA ARG A 327 -8.16 90.54 -107.81
C ARG A 327 -7.48 90.11 -109.11
N ARG A 328 -6.99 88.88 -109.19
CA ARG A 328 -6.36 88.30 -110.39
C ARG A 328 -7.36 88.22 -111.54
N ASN A 329 -8.59 87.80 -111.27
CA ASN A 329 -9.66 87.80 -112.27
C ASN A 329 -9.95 89.23 -112.74
N SER A 330 -10.10 90.20 -111.84
CA SER A 330 -10.28 91.62 -112.24
C SER A 330 -9.11 92.17 -113.07
N ILE A 331 -7.87 91.77 -112.78
CA ILE A 331 -6.70 92.14 -113.60
C ILE A 331 -6.75 91.47 -114.97
N ASN A 332 -7.10 90.19 -115.04
CA ASN A 332 -7.26 89.47 -116.30
C ASN A 332 -8.37 90.09 -117.15
N ASP A 333 -9.53 90.37 -116.56
CA ASP A 333 -10.65 91.06 -117.23
C ASP A 333 -10.19 92.42 -117.79
N TYR A 334 -9.43 93.20 -117.01
CA TYR A 334 -8.85 94.47 -117.47
C TYR A 334 -7.85 94.27 -118.62
N LEU A 335 -6.98 93.25 -118.53
CA LEU A 335 -6.02 92.92 -119.60
C LEU A 335 -6.73 92.45 -120.87
N GLU A 336 -7.83 91.70 -120.76
CA GLU A 336 -8.67 91.29 -121.89
C GLU A 336 -9.34 92.49 -122.54
N VAL A 337 -9.95 93.39 -121.75
CA VAL A 337 -10.49 94.67 -122.25
C VAL A 337 -9.40 95.50 -122.93
N LYS A 338 -8.19 95.56 -122.36
CA LYS A 338 -7.05 96.26 -122.96
C LYS A 338 -6.57 95.61 -124.26
N ARG A 339 -6.51 94.27 -124.33
CA ARG A 339 -6.19 93.54 -125.57
C ARG A 339 -7.25 93.76 -126.63
N ALA A 340 -8.53 93.68 -126.29
CA ALA A 340 -9.63 93.96 -127.20
C ALA A 340 -9.56 95.40 -127.75
N ARG A 341 -9.22 96.38 -126.90
CA ARG A 341 -9.00 97.78 -127.31
C ARG A 341 -7.81 97.93 -128.26
N LEU A 342 -6.68 97.27 -127.97
CA LEU A 342 -5.51 97.27 -128.85
C LEU A 342 -5.80 96.62 -130.21
N LEU A 343 -6.50 95.48 -130.22
CA LEU A 343 -6.95 94.81 -131.44
C LEU A 343 -7.87 95.71 -132.28
N ALA A 344 -8.84 96.38 -131.66
CA ALA A 344 -9.72 97.32 -132.35
C ALA A 344 -8.95 98.54 -132.91
N GLU A 345 -7.95 99.04 -132.20
CA GLU A 345 -7.06 100.10 -132.70
C GLU A 345 -6.18 99.62 -133.87
N GLU A 346 -5.65 98.40 -133.80
CA GLU A 346 -4.92 97.80 -134.92
C GLU A 346 -5.84 97.58 -136.13
N GLN A 347 -7.06 97.10 -135.93
CA GLN A 347 -8.05 96.92 -137.00
C GLN A 347 -8.36 98.26 -137.67
N ARG A 348 -8.59 99.34 -136.91
CA ARG A 348 -8.75 100.69 -137.45
C ARG A 348 -7.52 101.19 -138.21
N LYS A 349 -6.31 100.86 -137.76
CA LYS A 349 -5.07 101.18 -138.49
C LYS A 349 -4.99 100.41 -139.81
N TRP A 350 -5.32 99.12 -139.81
CA TRP A 350 -5.38 98.29 -141.01
C TRP A 350 -6.46 98.77 -141.98
N GLU A 351 -7.64 99.16 -141.49
CA GLU A 351 -8.70 99.79 -142.27
C GLU A 351 -8.26 101.13 -142.88
N MET A 352 -7.55 101.98 -142.12
CA MET A 352 -6.97 103.21 -142.68
C MET A 352 -5.90 102.92 -143.75
N ILE A 353 -5.05 101.91 -143.55
CA ILE A 353 -4.02 101.51 -144.52
C ILE A 353 -4.67 100.92 -145.77
N ALA A 354 -5.70 100.08 -145.60
CA ALA A 354 -6.50 99.52 -146.69
C ALA A 354 -7.24 100.62 -147.44
N ALA A 355 -7.91 101.54 -146.75
CA ALA A 355 -8.54 102.72 -147.35
C ALA A 355 -7.52 103.59 -148.10
N ARG A 356 -6.31 103.79 -147.55
CA ARG A 356 -5.22 104.51 -148.22
C ARG A 356 -4.71 103.77 -149.46
N ARG A 357 -4.60 102.43 -149.41
CA ARG A 357 -4.24 101.58 -150.55
C ARG A 357 -5.32 101.57 -151.62
N ILE A 358 -6.60 101.51 -151.25
CA ILE A 358 -7.75 101.64 -152.15
C ILE A 358 -7.78 103.03 -152.77
N GLN A 359 -7.55 104.10 -152.01
CA GLN A 359 -7.43 105.46 -152.55
C GLN A 359 -6.22 105.61 -153.49
N ALA A 360 -5.09 104.96 -153.18
CA ALA A 360 -3.91 104.96 -154.03
C ALA A 360 -4.11 104.12 -155.30
N TRP A 361 -4.79 102.99 -155.21
CA TRP A 361 -5.17 102.15 -156.33
C TRP A 361 -6.21 102.85 -157.20
N TRP A 362 -7.24 103.46 -156.62
CA TRP A 362 -8.23 104.27 -157.33
C TRP A 362 -7.58 105.44 -158.08
N ARG A 363 -6.68 106.20 -157.43
CA ARG A 363 -5.91 107.25 -158.12
C ARG A 363 -4.94 106.68 -159.17
N GLY A 364 -4.38 105.50 -158.95
CA GLY A 364 -3.49 104.82 -159.90
C GLY A 364 -4.20 104.34 -161.15
N THR A 365 -5.38 103.74 -161.01
CA THR A 365 -6.13 103.08 -162.08
C THR A 365 -7.08 104.05 -162.79
N MET A 366 -7.79 104.93 -162.07
CA MET A 366 -8.71 105.89 -162.69
C MET A 366 -7.99 107.08 -163.33
N VAL A 367 -6.92 107.59 -162.73
CA VAL A 367 -6.31 108.86 -163.16
C VAL A 367 -5.18 108.66 -164.19
N ARG A 368 -4.46 107.53 -164.15
CA ARG A 368 -3.38 107.27 -165.13
C ARG A 368 -3.87 106.65 -166.44
N TRP A 369 -4.97 105.89 -166.43
CA TRP A 369 -5.47 105.20 -167.63
C TRP A 369 -6.61 105.91 -168.36
N LYS A 370 -6.96 107.13 -167.95
CA LYS A 370 -7.80 108.07 -168.73
C LYS A 370 -9.08 107.44 -169.33
N LEU A 371 -9.81 106.66 -168.53
CA LEU A 371 -11.19 106.28 -168.84
C LEU A 371 -12.13 107.29 -168.17
N GLY A 372 -12.43 108.36 -168.90
CA GLY A 372 -13.35 109.43 -168.54
C GLY A 372 -13.21 110.61 -169.51
N GLU A 373 -14.35 111.06 -170.06
CA GLU A 373 -14.43 112.17 -171.01
C GLU A 373 -13.88 113.46 -170.38
N TYR A 374 -12.91 114.08 -171.06
CA TYR A 374 -12.40 115.47 -170.99
C TYR A 374 -10.90 115.45 -171.27
N ALA A 375 -10.56 115.29 -172.55
CA ALA A 375 -9.25 115.61 -173.08
C ALA A 375 -9.09 117.14 -173.10
N VAL A 376 -7.92 117.67 -172.70
CA VAL A 376 -7.23 118.80 -173.37
C VAL A 376 -5.83 119.06 -172.78
N LYS A 377 -4.85 118.94 -173.68
CA LYS A 377 -3.58 119.69 -173.87
C LYS A 377 -2.48 119.73 -172.77
N LYS A 378 -1.39 119.02 -173.11
CA LYS A 378 0.01 119.48 -173.27
C LYS A 378 0.66 120.34 -172.14
N LYS A 379 1.70 119.82 -171.48
CA LYS A 379 3.16 120.10 -171.72
C LYS A 379 4.08 119.64 -170.56
N LYS A 380 5.15 118.90 -170.94
CA LYS A 380 6.58 118.94 -170.55
C LYS A 380 7.06 119.05 -169.07
N LYS A 381 8.06 118.17 -168.80
CA LYS A 381 9.43 118.37 -168.22
C LYS A 381 9.70 118.08 -166.72
N GLY A 382 10.83 117.39 -166.50
CA GLY A 382 11.75 117.51 -165.34
C GLY A 382 11.62 116.39 -164.28
N LYS A 383 12.63 115.53 -164.02
CA LYS A 383 13.75 115.70 -163.04
C LYS A 383 13.23 116.12 -161.65
N ASP A 384 13.58 115.49 -160.52
CA ASP A 384 14.95 115.24 -160.07
C ASP A 384 15.00 114.25 -158.87
N LYS A 385 16.25 113.88 -158.55
CA LYS A 385 16.82 113.09 -157.45
C LYS A 385 16.38 113.48 -156.03
N GLY A 386 16.60 112.56 -155.09
CA GLY A 386 17.01 112.86 -153.71
C GLY A 386 16.24 112.04 -152.66
N ASN A 387 16.82 111.05 -151.97
CA ASN A 387 17.81 111.10 -150.88
C ASN A 387 17.16 111.01 -149.48
N ARG A 388 17.92 110.35 -148.58
CA ARG A 388 17.88 110.27 -147.10
C ARG A 388 16.84 109.35 -146.45
N LYS A 389 17.27 108.32 -145.70
CA LYS A 389 17.98 108.25 -144.38
C LYS A 389 17.10 108.59 -143.18
N ARG A 390 17.33 107.76 -142.14
CA ARG A 390 17.13 107.93 -140.68
C ARG A 390 15.74 107.56 -140.14
N LYS A 391 15.69 106.50 -139.33
CA LYS A 391 15.84 106.47 -137.85
C LYS A 391 14.64 107.11 -137.14
N LYS A 392 13.84 106.27 -136.48
CA LYS A 392 13.91 106.13 -135.03
C LYS A 392 13.44 104.73 -134.64
#